data_AF-A0A5N5Q0D5-F1
#
_entry.id   AF-A0A5N5Q0D5-F1
#
_cell.length_a   1.000
_cell.length_b   1.000
_cell.length_c   1.000
_cell.angle_alpha   90.00
_cell.angle_beta   90.00
_cell.angle_gamma   90.00
#
_symmetry.space_group_name_H-M   'P 1'
#
loop_
_entity.id
_entity.type
_entity.pdbx_description
1 polymer ?
#
loop_
_entity_poly.entity_id
_entity_poly.type
_entity_poly.pdbx_seq_one_letter_code
_entity_poly.pdbx_strand_id
1 'polypeptide(L)'
;MVIHGFPYSGDYVNTIWPGYIPSQYEFTDMCGPRIPAWRHFNDTMLYAGRNTLVSKIGAGLTAAGYTHEYLGPSNFASPSVTIPNGLLVAEGPAYKALVLYNHTYITSAASAALLQFAQSGLPIIKAGSVPLSSVQVISTTVFGSAYISGKRILPQVSVSSVVGSNNSSPYILWRHDEFAGLDAVYVLNRGTPTTFKLTFFVPANSTTNRTVALNATLQQRQTKIFVFTRPPAGAAPSIHAVSHSSNIESVHFSAHNDLEAIIFDTHSSTITLPNGTSIALPFTRAGAPAMAADDYTRADWAEFGLVGEVVVRV
;
A
#
# COMPACT_ATOMS: atom_id res chain seq x y z
N MET A 1 8.75 10.93 -7.40
CA MET A 1 8.20 12.27 -7.08
C MET A 1 9.21 13.30 -7.55
N VAL A 2 8.78 14.42 -8.14
CA VAL A 2 9.65 15.58 -8.43
C VAL A 2 9.03 16.78 -7.73
N ILE A 3 9.82 17.47 -6.91
CA ILE A 3 9.36 18.66 -6.20
C ILE A 3 9.68 19.88 -7.04
N HIS A 4 8.63 20.59 -7.40
CA HIS A 4 8.74 21.82 -8.15
C HIS A 4 8.99 23.00 -7.21
N GLY A 5 9.90 23.90 -7.59
CA GLY A 5 10.11 25.15 -6.85
C GLY A 5 11.28 25.14 -5.85
N PHE A 6 12.29 24.28 -6.00
CA PHE A 6 13.59 24.47 -5.32
C PHE A 6 14.34 25.60 -6.05
N PRO A 7 14.45 26.81 -5.46
CA PRO A 7 15.15 27.92 -6.10
C PRO A 7 16.67 27.71 -6.03
N TYR A 8 17.42 28.47 -6.82
CA TYR A 8 18.87 28.54 -6.66
C TYR A 8 19.24 28.91 -5.20
N SER A 9 20.05 28.07 -4.56
CA SER A 9 20.42 28.19 -3.15
C SER A 9 21.60 29.12 -2.89
N GLY A 10 22.27 29.61 -3.95
CA GLY A 10 23.33 30.61 -3.83
C GLY A 10 22.78 32.04 -3.74
N ASP A 11 23.69 32.98 -3.52
CA ASP A 11 23.37 34.41 -3.52
C ASP A 11 23.10 34.89 -4.95
N TYR A 12 22.04 35.69 -5.09
CA TYR A 12 21.68 36.31 -6.36
C TYR A 12 21.62 37.82 -6.16
N VAL A 13 22.26 38.57 -7.05
CA VAL A 13 22.39 40.03 -6.93
C VAL A 13 21.02 40.69 -6.87
N ASN A 14 20.90 41.73 -6.04
CA ASN A 14 19.66 42.49 -5.82
C ASN A 14 18.46 41.65 -5.34
N THR A 15 18.69 40.56 -4.59
CA THR A 15 17.60 39.83 -3.91
C THR A 15 17.57 40.15 -2.41
N ILE A 16 16.37 40.16 -1.85
CA ILE A 16 16.11 40.25 -0.40
C ILE A 16 15.48 38.93 0.07
N TRP A 17 15.41 38.69 1.39
CA TRP A 17 14.76 37.50 1.94
C TRP A 17 13.35 37.31 1.35
N PRO A 18 12.97 36.09 0.90
CA PRO A 18 13.66 34.80 1.02
C PRO A 18 14.61 34.44 -0.16
N GLY A 19 15.05 35.40 -0.98
CA GLY A 19 16.04 35.21 -2.05
C GLY A 19 15.43 35.08 -3.46
N TYR A 20 16.17 34.46 -4.38
CA TYR A 20 15.77 34.28 -5.78
C TYR A 20 14.50 33.42 -5.93
N ILE A 21 13.52 33.89 -6.71
CA ILE A 21 12.25 33.20 -6.97
C ILE A 21 12.12 32.86 -8.46
N PRO A 22 12.12 31.57 -8.87
CA PRO A 22 12.13 31.20 -10.28
C PRO A 22 10.78 31.39 -11.00
N SER A 23 9.70 31.64 -10.25
CA SER A 23 8.33 31.66 -10.79
C SER A 23 7.44 32.78 -10.21
N GLN A 24 8.02 33.98 -10.05
CA GLN A 24 7.30 35.26 -9.93
C GLN A 24 6.09 35.31 -8.96
N TYR A 25 6.22 34.95 -7.67
CA TYR A 25 5.13 35.03 -6.66
C TYR A 25 3.76 34.38 -7.01
N GLU A 26 3.62 33.76 -8.19
CA GLU A 26 2.39 33.17 -8.70
C GLU A 26 2.17 31.76 -8.15
N PHE A 27 3.25 31.11 -7.71
CA PHE A 27 3.23 29.75 -7.18
C PHE A 27 3.64 29.73 -5.71
N THR A 28 3.00 28.84 -4.95
CA THR A 28 3.27 28.70 -3.52
C THR A 28 4.52 27.87 -3.27
N ASP A 29 5.27 28.33 -2.28
CA ASP A 29 6.38 27.65 -1.60
C ASP A 29 7.70 27.57 -2.38
N MET A 30 8.78 27.84 -1.65
CA MET A 30 10.14 27.85 -2.16
C MET A 30 10.86 26.74 -1.41
N CYS A 31 10.71 25.51 -1.92
CA CYS A 31 11.17 24.27 -1.28
C CYS A 31 12.69 24.27 -1.09
N GLY A 32 13.22 25.05 -0.15
CA GLY A 32 14.64 25.28 0.05
C GLY A 32 14.96 25.85 1.43
N PRO A 33 16.25 26.00 1.79
CA PRO A 33 16.69 26.31 3.16
C PRO A 33 16.17 27.60 3.79
N ARG A 34 15.55 28.47 2.99
CA ARG A 34 15.14 29.82 3.38
C ARG A 34 13.70 29.90 3.89
N ILE A 35 12.92 28.81 3.82
CA ILE A 35 11.60 28.70 4.44
C ILE A 35 11.69 28.01 5.81
N PRO A 36 10.91 28.43 6.82
CA PRO A 36 10.91 27.79 8.15
C PRO A 36 10.58 26.30 8.12
N ALA A 37 9.75 25.85 7.17
CA ALA A 37 9.36 24.44 7.03
C ALA A 37 10.52 23.53 6.56
N TRP A 38 11.62 24.10 6.05
CA TRP A 38 12.75 23.32 5.52
C TRP A 38 13.34 22.34 6.54
N ARG A 39 13.30 22.70 7.83
CA ARG A 39 13.78 21.83 8.92
C ARG A 39 13.03 20.48 9.02
N HIS A 40 11.81 20.40 8.51
CA HIS A 40 10.99 19.17 8.45
C HIS A 40 10.95 18.53 7.06
N PHE A 41 11.70 19.11 6.10
CA PHE A 41 11.67 18.65 4.73
C PHE A 41 12.31 17.27 4.60
N ASN A 42 13.30 16.94 5.44
CA ASN A 42 13.89 15.61 5.50
C ASN A 42 12.84 14.55 5.84
N ASP A 43 12.03 14.77 6.89
CA ASP A 43 10.97 13.84 7.30
C ASP A 43 9.94 13.64 6.19
N THR A 44 9.57 14.74 5.52
CA THR A 44 8.67 14.74 4.37
C THR A 44 9.27 13.93 3.20
N MET A 45 10.57 14.09 2.94
CA MET A 45 11.26 13.38 1.85
C MET A 45 11.45 11.91 2.16
N LEU A 46 11.75 11.55 3.42
CA LEU A 46 11.85 10.17 3.86
C LEU A 46 10.49 9.47 3.81
N TYR A 47 9.43 10.14 4.27
CA TYR A 47 8.07 9.65 4.12
C TYR A 47 7.69 9.44 2.64
N ALA A 48 7.96 10.45 1.80
CA ALA A 48 7.68 10.35 0.37
C ALA A 48 8.52 9.26 -0.31
N GLY A 49 9.80 9.13 0.03
CA GLY A 49 10.70 8.11 -0.49
C GLY A 49 10.21 6.69 -0.16
N ARG A 50 9.88 6.44 1.11
CA ARG A 50 9.30 5.16 1.57
C ARG A 50 7.98 4.85 0.85
N ASN A 51 7.13 5.85 0.64
CA ASN A 51 5.86 5.66 -0.04
C ASN A 51 5.99 5.51 -1.55
N THR A 52 6.99 6.14 -2.17
CA THR A 52 7.23 6.06 -3.62
C THR A 52 7.67 4.65 -4.01
N LEU A 53 8.32 3.91 -3.11
CA LEU A 53 8.61 2.49 -3.30
C LEU A 53 7.33 1.67 -3.55
N VAL A 54 6.19 2.10 -2.98
CA VAL A 54 4.92 1.39 -3.09
C VAL A 54 3.95 2.05 -4.08
N SER A 55 4.06 3.36 -4.38
CA SER A 55 2.91 4.17 -4.88
C SER A 55 2.95 4.76 -6.30
N LYS A 56 1.78 4.68 -6.98
CA LYS A 56 1.19 5.68 -7.89
C LYS A 56 -0.26 5.94 -7.44
N ILE A 57 -0.85 7.10 -7.74
CA ILE A 57 -2.13 7.62 -7.19
C ILE A 57 -3.35 7.09 -7.97
N GLY A 58 -4.49 6.81 -7.30
CA GLY A 58 -5.75 6.39 -7.94
C GLY A 58 -7.04 6.70 -7.15
N ALA A 59 -8.19 6.57 -7.81
CA ALA A 59 -9.55 6.70 -7.25
C ALA A 59 -10.47 5.62 -7.85
N GLY A 60 -11.70 5.46 -7.35
CA GLY A 60 -12.68 4.50 -7.90
C GLY A 60 -12.37 3.04 -7.55
N LEU A 61 -12.16 2.18 -8.56
CA LEU A 61 -11.90 0.73 -8.40
C LEU A 61 -10.75 0.43 -7.41
N THR A 62 -9.77 1.32 -7.32
CA THR A 62 -8.66 1.26 -6.37
C THR A 62 -9.11 1.30 -4.92
N ALA A 63 -10.15 2.08 -4.58
CA ALA A 63 -10.70 2.11 -3.24
C ALA A 63 -11.50 0.83 -2.89
N ALA A 64 -11.93 0.10 -3.91
CA ALA A 64 -12.54 -1.23 -3.77
C ALA A 64 -11.49 -2.37 -3.81
N GLY A 65 -10.20 -2.03 -3.79
CA GLY A 65 -9.09 -3.00 -3.73
C GLY A 65 -8.65 -3.60 -5.05
N TYR A 66 -9.10 -3.05 -6.20
CA TYR A 66 -8.61 -3.44 -7.52
C TYR A 66 -7.46 -2.54 -7.97
N THR A 67 -6.41 -3.13 -8.53
CA THR A 67 -5.41 -2.41 -9.32
C THR A 67 -5.78 -2.46 -10.81
N HIS A 68 -5.56 -1.37 -11.53
CA HIS A 68 -5.80 -1.29 -12.96
C HIS A 68 -4.77 -0.37 -13.61
N GLU A 69 -4.54 -0.57 -14.90
CA GLU A 69 -3.68 0.27 -15.73
C GLU A 69 -4.36 0.54 -17.07
N TYR A 70 -3.91 1.59 -17.75
CA TYR A 70 -4.39 1.96 -19.08
C TYR A 70 -3.55 1.27 -20.14
N LEU A 71 -4.22 0.62 -21.09
CA LEU A 71 -3.60 -0.04 -22.23
C LEU A 71 -4.05 0.65 -23.52
N GLY A 72 -3.09 0.91 -24.40
CA GLY A 72 -3.34 1.39 -25.76
C GLY A 72 -3.33 0.23 -26.78
N PRO A 73 -3.85 0.47 -28.00
CA PRO A 73 -3.84 -0.52 -29.08
C PRO A 73 -2.46 -1.12 -29.39
N SER A 74 -1.40 -0.32 -29.28
CA SER A 74 -0.02 -0.78 -29.50
C SER A 74 0.43 -1.83 -28.49
N ASN A 75 -0.12 -1.81 -27.26
CA ASN A 75 0.18 -2.83 -26.26
C ASN A 75 -0.32 -4.21 -26.68
N PHE A 76 -1.43 -4.30 -27.44
CA PHE A 76 -2.01 -5.57 -27.88
C PHE A 76 -1.17 -6.26 -28.96
N ALA A 77 -0.39 -5.50 -29.71
CA ALA A 77 0.49 -6.01 -30.76
C ALA A 77 1.87 -6.45 -30.23
N SER A 78 2.12 -6.33 -28.92
CA SER A 78 3.39 -6.72 -28.32
C SER A 78 3.57 -8.24 -28.35
N PRO A 79 4.77 -8.74 -28.68
CA PRO A 79 5.06 -10.19 -28.62
C PRO A 79 5.00 -10.75 -27.19
N SER A 80 5.03 -9.90 -26.17
CA SER A 80 4.87 -10.31 -24.77
C SER A 80 3.41 -10.59 -24.37
N VAL A 81 2.45 -10.39 -25.27
CA VAL A 81 1.03 -10.66 -25.00
C VAL A 81 0.75 -12.16 -25.07
N THR A 82 0.57 -12.77 -23.90
CA THR A 82 0.12 -14.16 -23.73
C THR A 82 -1.10 -14.22 -22.83
N ILE A 83 -1.94 -15.24 -22.97
CA ILE A 83 -3.15 -15.42 -22.15
C ILE A 83 -3.27 -16.85 -21.63
N PRO A 84 -2.30 -17.35 -20.85
CA PRO A 84 -2.48 -18.62 -20.16
C PRO A 84 -3.51 -18.44 -19.03
N ASN A 85 -4.40 -19.41 -18.87
CA ASN A 85 -5.40 -19.45 -17.79
C ASN A 85 -6.29 -18.20 -17.67
N GLY A 86 -6.56 -17.51 -18.79
CA GLY A 86 -7.39 -16.30 -18.80
C GLY A 86 -6.71 -15.05 -18.20
N LEU A 87 -5.39 -15.05 -18.01
CA LEU A 87 -4.62 -13.91 -17.51
C LEU A 87 -3.81 -13.26 -18.64
N LEU A 88 -4.05 -11.99 -18.90
CA LEU A 88 -3.30 -11.23 -19.92
C LEU A 88 -1.91 -10.87 -19.39
N VAL A 89 -0.87 -11.33 -20.08
CA VAL A 89 0.55 -11.19 -19.72
C VAL A 89 0.81 -11.78 -18.32
N ALA A 90 0.57 -13.08 -18.18
CA ALA A 90 0.62 -13.79 -16.89
C ALA A 90 1.97 -13.71 -16.18
N GLU A 91 3.08 -13.71 -16.92
CA GLU A 91 4.45 -13.58 -16.38
C GLU A 91 4.87 -12.10 -16.16
N GLY A 92 3.90 -11.18 -16.20
CA GLY A 92 4.11 -9.75 -16.01
C GLY A 92 2.96 -9.13 -15.23
N PRO A 93 2.22 -8.14 -15.78
CA PRO A 93 1.12 -7.51 -15.05
C PRO A 93 -0.07 -8.42 -14.71
N ALA A 94 -0.23 -9.57 -15.39
CA ALA A 94 -1.24 -10.60 -15.13
C ALA A 94 -2.68 -10.06 -14.99
N TYR A 95 -3.16 -9.31 -15.99
CA TYR A 95 -4.50 -8.70 -15.92
C TYR A 95 -5.60 -9.77 -15.99
N LYS A 96 -6.54 -9.70 -15.04
CA LYS A 96 -7.69 -10.63 -14.94
C LYS A 96 -8.86 -10.27 -15.86
N ALA A 97 -8.90 -9.05 -16.38
CA ALA A 97 -9.95 -8.57 -17.26
C ALA A 97 -9.49 -7.31 -18.01
N LEU A 98 -10.11 -7.04 -19.16
CA LEU A 98 -10.03 -5.74 -19.82
C LEU A 98 -11.36 -5.03 -19.74
N VAL A 99 -11.32 -3.72 -19.46
CA VAL A 99 -12.50 -2.86 -19.42
C VAL A 99 -12.41 -1.86 -20.56
N LEU A 100 -13.38 -1.90 -21.46
CA LEU A 100 -13.60 -0.86 -22.46
C LEU A 100 -14.62 0.13 -21.89
N TYR A 101 -14.16 1.31 -21.51
CA TYR A 101 -15.00 2.33 -20.88
C TYR A 101 -15.26 3.49 -21.83
N ASN A 102 -16.49 3.61 -22.32
CA ASN A 102 -17.00 4.69 -23.16
C ASN A 102 -16.11 5.01 -24.40
N HIS A 103 -15.62 3.98 -25.08
CA HIS A 103 -14.77 4.13 -26.25
C HIS A 103 -15.58 4.43 -27.51
N THR A 104 -15.39 5.61 -28.11
CA THR A 104 -16.06 5.98 -29.37
C THR A 104 -15.34 5.49 -30.62
N TYR A 105 -14.08 5.06 -30.51
CA TYR A 105 -13.27 4.59 -31.63
C TYR A 105 -12.42 3.38 -31.23
N ILE A 106 -12.25 2.43 -32.17
CA ILE A 106 -11.33 1.31 -32.07
C ILE A 106 -10.78 0.96 -33.46
N THR A 107 -9.49 0.64 -33.56
CA THR A 107 -8.90 0.17 -34.82
C THR A 107 -9.33 -1.27 -35.11
N SER A 108 -9.35 -1.66 -36.39
CA SER A 108 -9.65 -3.05 -36.79
C SER A 108 -8.69 -4.06 -36.15
N ALA A 109 -7.39 -3.73 -36.11
CA ALA A 109 -6.36 -4.56 -35.46
C ALA A 109 -6.62 -4.75 -33.96
N ALA A 110 -6.95 -3.67 -33.24
CA ALA A 110 -7.27 -3.77 -31.81
C ALA A 110 -8.56 -4.57 -31.56
N SER A 111 -9.58 -4.40 -32.41
CA SER A 111 -10.82 -5.17 -32.35
C SER A 111 -10.57 -6.68 -32.54
N ALA A 112 -9.75 -7.04 -33.53
CA ALA A 112 -9.37 -8.43 -33.79
C ALA A 112 -8.59 -9.03 -32.60
N ALA A 113 -7.66 -8.29 -32.01
CA ALA A 113 -6.92 -8.73 -30.82
C ALA A 113 -7.85 -8.96 -29.61
N LEU A 114 -8.78 -8.03 -29.34
CA LEU A 114 -9.76 -8.19 -28.26
C LEU A 114 -10.65 -9.42 -28.45
N LEU A 115 -11.02 -9.75 -29.70
CA LEU A 115 -11.75 -10.96 -30.01
C LEU A 115 -10.92 -12.21 -29.68
N GLN A 116 -9.64 -12.24 -30.09
CA GLN A 116 -8.73 -13.35 -29.76
C GLN A 116 -8.55 -13.50 -28.25
N PHE A 117 -8.46 -12.39 -27.52
CA PHE A 117 -8.32 -12.42 -26.07
C PHE A 117 -9.57 -13.01 -25.40
N ALA A 118 -10.75 -12.58 -25.84
CA ALA A 118 -12.02 -13.12 -25.36
C ALA A 118 -12.15 -14.63 -25.65
N GLN A 119 -11.76 -15.05 -26.86
CA GLN A 119 -11.75 -16.47 -27.25
C GLN A 119 -10.74 -17.30 -26.43
N SER A 120 -9.67 -16.67 -25.95
CA SER A 120 -8.67 -17.28 -25.07
C SER A 120 -9.10 -17.26 -23.59
N GLY A 121 -10.34 -16.85 -23.30
CA GLY A 121 -10.92 -16.90 -21.95
C GLY A 121 -10.71 -15.64 -21.11
N LEU A 122 -10.10 -14.58 -21.65
CA LEU A 122 -9.95 -13.30 -20.93
C LEU A 122 -11.31 -12.56 -20.85
N PRO A 123 -11.82 -12.22 -19.66
CA PRO A 123 -13.01 -11.39 -19.54
C PRO A 123 -12.82 -10.00 -20.15
N ILE A 124 -13.66 -9.66 -21.14
CA ILE A 124 -13.74 -8.31 -21.73
C ILE A 124 -15.05 -7.65 -21.30
N ILE A 125 -14.97 -6.61 -20.49
CA ILE A 125 -16.12 -5.85 -19.98
C ILE A 125 -16.29 -4.57 -20.80
N LYS A 126 -17.51 -4.28 -21.25
CA LYS A 126 -17.83 -3.07 -22.03
C LYS A 126 -18.81 -2.20 -21.27
N ALA A 127 -18.38 -1.02 -20.87
CA ALA A 127 -19.19 -0.06 -20.12
C ALA A 127 -19.37 1.23 -20.93
N GLY A 128 -20.60 1.56 -21.31
CA GLY A 128 -20.92 2.71 -22.17
C GLY A 128 -20.80 2.41 -23.66
N SER A 129 -20.84 3.45 -24.50
CA SER A 129 -20.81 3.29 -25.95
C SER A 129 -19.46 2.72 -26.41
N VAL A 130 -19.50 1.57 -27.08
CA VAL A 130 -18.34 0.93 -27.71
C VAL A 130 -18.76 0.37 -29.07
N PRO A 131 -18.08 0.69 -30.20
CA PRO A 131 -18.46 0.27 -31.54
C PRO A 131 -18.08 -1.19 -31.82
N LEU A 132 -18.62 -2.11 -31.04
CA LEU A 132 -18.40 -3.55 -31.15
C LEU A 132 -19.74 -4.29 -31.00
N SER A 133 -20.37 -4.59 -32.13
CA SER A 133 -21.74 -5.11 -32.24
C SER A 133 -21.95 -6.53 -31.70
N SER A 134 -20.89 -7.32 -31.52
CA SER A 134 -20.95 -8.73 -31.11
C SER A 134 -20.74 -8.99 -29.62
N VAL A 135 -20.78 -7.96 -28.77
CA VAL A 135 -20.57 -8.14 -27.32
C VAL A 135 -21.55 -7.30 -26.52
N GLN A 136 -22.00 -7.86 -25.40
CA GLN A 136 -22.89 -7.21 -24.45
C GLN A 136 -22.29 -5.89 -23.94
N VAL A 137 -23.02 -4.80 -24.15
CA VAL A 137 -22.71 -3.48 -23.59
C VAL A 137 -23.52 -3.29 -22.31
N ILE A 138 -22.84 -2.90 -21.23
CA ILE A 138 -23.50 -2.47 -19.99
C ILE A 138 -23.42 -0.95 -19.86
N SER A 139 -24.40 -0.36 -19.18
CA SER A 139 -24.36 1.08 -18.87
C SER A 139 -23.18 1.41 -17.96
N THR A 140 -22.56 2.57 -18.15
CA THR A 140 -21.57 3.11 -17.21
C THR A 140 -22.14 3.33 -15.81
N THR A 141 -23.46 3.53 -15.68
CA THR A 141 -24.14 3.64 -14.38
C THR A 141 -24.24 2.33 -13.63
N VAL A 142 -24.17 1.18 -14.33
CA VAL A 142 -24.19 -0.17 -13.75
C VAL A 142 -22.77 -0.67 -13.51
N PHE A 143 -21.80 -0.16 -14.28
CA PHE A 143 -20.40 -0.54 -14.13
C PHE A 143 -19.80 -0.01 -12.83
N GLY A 144 -19.22 -0.91 -12.02
CA GLY A 144 -18.58 -0.60 -10.76
C GLY A 144 -18.01 -1.85 -10.09
N SER A 145 -17.46 -1.69 -8.89
CA SER A 145 -16.84 -2.80 -8.14
C SER A 145 -17.79 -3.98 -7.88
N ALA A 146 -19.08 -3.70 -7.61
CA ALA A 146 -20.12 -4.70 -7.41
C ALA A 146 -20.42 -5.51 -8.67
N TYR A 147 -20.37 -4.88 -9.85
CA TYR A 147 -20.54 -5.59 -11.12
C TYR A 147 -19.34 -6.52 -11.38
N ILE A 148 -18.12 -6.02 -11.18
CA ILE A 148 -16.88 -6.79 -11.40
C ILE A 148 -16.82 -7.99 -10.45
N SER A 149 -17.12 -7.80 -9.17
CA SER A 149 -17.15 -8.90 -8.19
C SER A 149 -18.27 -9.91 -8.50
N GLY A 150 -19.43 -9.45 -8.98
CA GLY A 150 -20.50 -10.32 -9.47
C GLY A 150 -20.10 -11.21 -10.66
N LYS A 151 -19.09 -10.79 -11.44
CA LYS A 151 -18.44 -11.61 -12.49
C LYS A 151 -17.32 -12.51 -11.96
N ARG A 152 -17.20 -12.67 -10.64
CA ARG A 152 -16.15 -13.44 -9.94
C ARG A 152 -14.72 -12.95 -10.18
N ILE A 153 -14.56 -11.71 -10.62
CA ILE A 153 -13.27 -11.05 -10.67
C ILE A 153 -13.09 -10.36 -9.32
N LEU A 154 -12.42 -11.01 -8.38
CA LEU A 154 -12.31 -10.54 -6.99
C LEU A 154 -11.12 -9.58 -6.82
N PRO A 155 -11.25 -8.55 -5.95
CA PRO A 155 -10.14 -7.66 -5.62
C PRO A 155 -9.08 -8.40 -4.78
N GLN A 156 -7.84 -7.91 -4.80
CA GLN A 156 -6.75 -8.44 -3.99
C GLN A 156 -6.93 -8.10 -2.50
N VAL A 157 -7.65 -7.02 -2.21
CA VAL A 157 -7.96 -6.59 -0.83
C VAL A 157 -9.44 -6.28 -0.75
N SER A 158 -10.14 -6.86 0.22
CA SER A 158 -11.49 -6.42 0.58
C SER A 158 -11.47 -5.69 1.92
N VAL A 159 -12.34 -4.70 2.05
CA VAL A 159 -12.37 -3.80 3.20
C VAL A 159 -13.79 -3.65 3.72
N SER A 160 -13.94 -3.74 5.02
CA SER A 160 -15.15 -3.40 5.76
C SER A 160 -14.79 -2.57 7.00
N SER A 161 -15.58 -1.56 7.35
CA SER A 161 -15.41 -0.89 8.64
C SER A 161 -15.97 -1.76 9.77
N VAL A 162 -15.25 -1.81 10.89
CA VAL A 162 -15.68 -2.57 12.08
C VAL A 162 -16.40 -1.67 13.08
N VAL A 163 -16.07 -0.37 13.09
CA VAL A 163 -16.62 0.60 14.05
C VAL A 163 -16.99 1.90 13.33
N GLY A 164 -18.27 2.25 13.35
CA GLY A 164 -18.82 3.47 12.75
C GLY A 164 -18.87 3.45 11.21
N SER A 165 -19.49 4.49 10.65
CA SER A 165 -19.45 4.78 9.21
C SER A 165 -18.18 5.57 8.90
N ASN A 166 -17.37 5.09 7.96
CA ASN A 166 -16.36 5.93 7.33
C ASN A 166 -17.02 6.68 6.16
N ASN A 167 -16.85 8.00 6.11
CA ASN A 167 -17.32 8.81 4.99
C ASN A 167 -16.53 8.58 3.69
N SER A 168 -15.54 7.67 3.68
CA SER A 168 -14.70 7.33 2.53
C SER A 168 -14.10 5.93 2.64
N SER A 169 -14.06 5.20 1.53
CA SER A 169 -13.24 3.98 1.46
C SER A 169 -11.75 4.34 1.49
N PRO A 170 -10.91 3.54 2.18
CA PRO A 170 -9.49 3.82 2.20
C PRO A 170 -8.91 3.69 0.79
N TYR A 171 -7.83 4.41 0.54
CA TYR A 171 -7.04 4.21 -0.67
C TYR A 171 -6.16 2.98 -0.50
N ILE A 172 -6.16 2.07 -1.47
CA ILE A 172 -5.43 0.80 -1.39
C ILE A 172 -4.58 0.63 -2.64
N LEU A 173 -3.34 0.21 -2.48
CA LEU A 173 -2.50 -0.17 -3.61
C LEU A 173 -1.72 -1.44 -3.28
N TRP A 174 -1.84 -2.42 -4.17
CA TRP A 174 -1.11 -3.68 -4.09
C TRP A 174 0.11 -3.65 -5.00
N ARG A 175 1.23 -4.15 -4.49
CA ARG A 175 2.46 -4.40 -5.24
C ARG A 175 2.90 -5.83 -5.00
N HIS A 176 3.35 -6.46 -6.07
CA HIS A 176 3.87 -7.81 -6.08
C HIS A 176 5.27 -7.79 -6.66
N ASP A 177 6.20 -8.46 -6.00
CA ASP A 177 7.55 -8.69 -6.49
C ASP A 177 7.85 -10.18 -6.32
N GLU A 178 7.87 -10.89 -7.44
CA GLU A 178 8.14 -12.32 -7.47
C GLU A 178 9.60 -12.63 -7.15
N PHE A 179 10.53 -11.76 -7.58
CA PHE A 179 11.96 -11.98 -7.36
C PHE A 179 12.32 -11.84 -5.87
N ALA A 180 11.76 -10.82 -5.21
CA ALA A 180 11.94 -10.63 -3.77
C ALA A 180 11.00 -11.49 -2.92
N GLY A 181 10.09 -12.25 -3.55
CA GLY A 181 9.11 -13.08 -2.85
C GLY A 181 8.20 -12.29 -1.91
N LEU A 182 7.82 -11.06 -2.27
CA LEU A 182 7.06 -10.17 -1.40
C LEU A 182 5.82 -9.59 -2.09
N ASP A 183 4.81 -9.35 -1.28
CA ASP A 183 3.62 -8.58 -1.63
C ASP A 183 3.46 -7.42 -0.64
N ALA A 184 3.36 -6.19 -1.13
CA ALA A 184 3.20 -5.00 -0.31
C ALA A 184 1.84 -4.33 -0.58
N VAL A 185 1.14 -3.95 0.49
CA VAL A 185 -0.16 -3.30 0.43
C VAL A 185 -0.11 -1.97 1.15
N TYR A 186 -0.21 -0.89 0.39
CA TYR A 186 -0.35 0.46 0.91
C TYR A 186 -1.82 0.74 1.21
N VAL A 187 -2.13 1.20 2.42
CA VAL A 187 -3.48 1.59 2.84
C VAL A 187 -3.43 2.99 3.42
N LEU A 188 -4.21 3.93 2.87
CA LEU A 188 -4.33 5.30 3.35
C LEU A 188 -5.79 5.61 3.71
N ASN A 189 -6.03 6.00 4.97
CA ASN A 189 -7.33 6.48 5.39
C ASN A 189 -7.54 7.93 4.94
N ARG A 190 -8.50 8.18 4.04
CA ARG A 190 -8.87 9.54 3.60
C ARG A 190 -10.07 10.11 4.34
N GLY A 191 -10.82 9.26 5.03
CA GLY A 191 -12.02 9.65 5.75
C GLY A 191 -11.78 9.86 7.24
N THR A 192 -12.85 9.69 8.02
CA THR A 192 -12.78 9.82 9.48
C THR A 192 -11.95 8.70 10.11
N PRO A 193 -11.35 8.93 11.29
CA PRO A 193 -10.67 7.87 12.06
C PRO A 193 -11.59 6.67 12.29
N THR A 194 -11.12 5.46 11.98
CA THR A 194 -11.89 4.22 12.14
C THR A 194 -10.98 3.00 12.17
N THR A 195 -11.55 1.85 12.52
CA THR A 195 -10.91 0.53 12.39
C THR A 195 -11.47 -0.19 11.17
N PHE A 196 -10.58 -0.48 10.22
CA PHE A 196 -10.89 -1.30 9.04
C PHE A 196 -10.57 -2.77 9.33
N LYS A 197 -11.50 -3.67 8.99
CA LYS A 197 -11.19 -5.07 8.79
C LYS A 197 -10.77 -5.25 7.34
N LEU A 198 -9.49 -5.50 7.16
CA LEU A 198 -8.83 -5.70 5.87
C LEU A 198 -8.67 -7.21 5.65
N THR A 199 -9.12 -7.70 4.50
CA THR A 199 -8.93 -9.10 4.09
C THR A 199 -8.10 -9.13 2.83
N PHE A 200 -6.92 -9.71 2.90
CA PHE A 200 -5.93 -9.80 1.85
C PHE A 200 -5.99 -11.18 1.19
N PHE A 201 -6.02 -11.21 -0.14
CA PHE A 201 -5.88 -12.42 -0.93
C PHE A 201 -4.43 -12.51 -1.41
N VAL A 202 -3.59 -13.14 -0.59
CA VAL A 202 -2.15 -13.24 -0.83
C VAL A 202 -1.86 -14.49 -1.67
N PRO A 203 -1.14 -14.36 -2.80
CA PRO A 203 -0.62 -15.51 -3.52
C PRO A 203 0.22 -16.38 -2.59
N ALA A 204 0.14 -17.71 -2.74
CA ALA A 204 0.99 -18.62 -1.98
C ALA A 204 1.76 -19.51 -2.96
N ASN A 205 2.94 -19.99 -2.54
CA ASN A 205 3.73 -20.97 -3.32
C ASN A 205 3.05 -22.36 -3.38
N SER A 206 1.96 -22.55 -2.62
CA SER A 206 1.07 -23.71 -2.68
C SER A 206 -0.11 -23.44 -3.61
N THR A 207 -0.73 -24.48 -4.15
CA THR A 207 -1.94 -24.43 -5.00
C THR A 207 -3.17 -23.77 -4.35
N THR A 208 -3.12 -23.39 -3.08
CA THR A 208 -4.16 -22.66 -2.36
C THR A 208 -3.71 -21.24 -2.03
N ASN A 209 -4.39 -20.23 -2.61
CA ASN A 209 -4.29 -18.84 -2.18
C ASN A 209 -4.55 -18.73 -0.67
N ARG A 210 -3.80 -17.87 0.02
CA ARG A 210 -4.00 -17.61 1.45
C ARG A 210 -4.82 -16.35 1.64
N THR A 211 -5.84 -16.44 2.48
CA THR A 211 -6.60 -15.29 2.93
C THR A 211 -6.10 -14.88 4.30
N VAL A 212 -5.70 -13.61 4.45
CA VAL A 212 -5.26 -13.03 5.73
C VAL A 212 -6.24 -11.92 6.10
N ALA A 213 -6.81 -11.96 7.31
CA ALA A 213 -7.72 -10.92 7.80
C ALA A 213 -7.11 -10.22 9.02
N LEU A 214 -7.03 -8.89 8.97
CA LEU A 214 -6.42 -8.06 10.02
C LEU A 214 -7.30 -6.83 10.30
N ASN A 215 -7.30 -6.40 11.56
CA ASN A 215 -7.90 -5.12 11.94
C ASN A 215 -6.83 -4.02 11.92
N ALA A 216 -7.14 -2.89 11.30
CA ALA A 216 -6.25 -1.75 11.19
C ALA A 216 -6.97 -0.46 11.61
N THR A 217 -6.62 0.06 12.79
CA THR A 217 -7.08 1.37 13.26
C THR A 217 -6.21 2.46 12.63
N LEU A 218 -6.82 3.35 11.86
CA LEU A 218 -6.11 4.41 11.14
C LEU A 218 -6.76 5.78 11.42
N GLN A 219 -5.94 6.76 11.83
CA GLN A 219 -6.33 8.16 11.90
C GLN A 219 -6.61 8.75 10.51
N GLN A 220 -7.27 9.90 10.46
CA GLN A 220 -7.46 10.60 9.19
C GLN A 220 -6.10 10.95 8.57
N ARG A 221 -5.94 10.67 7.27
CA ARG A 221 -4.69 10.82 6.49
C ARG A 221 -3.52 9.94 6.94
N GLN A 222 -3.76 8.96 7.83
CA GLN A 222 -2.74 7.99 8.20
C GLN A 222 -2.59 6.91 7.13
N THR A 223 -1.34 6.55 6.89
CA THR A 223 -0.93 5.47 6.00
C THR A 223 -0.42 4.28 6.82
N LYS A 224 -0.71 3.07 6.35
CA LYS A 224 -0.07 1.84 6.83
C LYS A 224 0.31 0.97 5.64
N ILE A 225 1.49 0.38 5.67
CA ILE A 225 1.98 -0.56 4.66
C ILE A 225 1.99 -1.95 5.30
N PHE A 226 1.32 -2.90 4.67
CA PHE A 226 1.35 -4.32 5.04
C PHE A 226 2.31 -5.03 4.08
N VAL A 227 3.22 -5.83 4.60
CA VAL A 227 4.16 -6.61 3.78
C VAL A 227 3.96 -8.08 4.10
N PHE A 228 3.72 -8.86 3.04
CA PHE A 228 3.61 -10.31 3.09
C PHE A 228 4.83 -10.89 2.40
N THR A 229 5.67 -11.59 3.15
CA THR A 229 6.81 -12.32 2.60
C THR A 229 6.42 -13.78 2.38
N ARG A 230 6.85 -14.32 1.24
CA ARG A 230 6.72 -15.74 0.90
C ARG A 230 8.08 -16.38 1.14
N PRO A 231 8.31 -16.98 2.31
CA PRO A 231 9.60 -17.55 2.60
C PRO A 231 9.86 -18.76 1.67
N PRO A 232 11.14 -19.09 1.40
CA PRO A 232 11.51 -20.26 0.61
C PRO A 232 10.88 -21.55 1.15
N ALA A 233 10.66 -22.54 0.29
CA ALA A 233 10.13 -23.83 0.70
C ALA A 233 11.02 -24.46 1.80
N GLY A 234 10.41 -24.80 2.94
CA GLY A 234 11.10 -25.39 4.09
C GLY A 234 11.60 -24.39 5.15
N ALA A 235 11.39 -23.09 4.97
CA ALA A 235 11.67 -22.11 6.01
C ALA A 235 10.75 -22.28 7.23
N ALA A 236 11.31 -22.03 8.43
CA ALA A 236 10.52 -22.01 9.66
C ALA A 236 9.40 -20.95 9.56
N PRO A 237 8.20 -21.21 10.12
CA PRO A 237 7.12 -20.24 10.10
C PRO A 237 7.54 -18.96 10.81
N SER A 238 7.37 -17.81 10.14
CA SER A 238 7.67 -16.50 10.71
C SER A 238 6.75 -16.21 11.89
N ILE A 239 7.33 -15.98 13.06
CA ILE A 239 6.63 -15.57 14.28
C ILE A 239 6.30 -14.07 14.13
N HIS A 240 5.02 -13.69 14.23
CA HIS A 240 4.63 -12.27 14.24
C HIS A 240 3.50 -12.03 15.25
N ALA A 241 3.45 -10.82 15.82
CA ALA A 241 2.34 -10.43 16.69
C ALA A 241 1.07 -10.16 15.86
N VAL A 242 -0.04 -10.80 16.21
CA VAL A 242 -1.38 -10.49 15.65
C VAL A 242 -2.17 -9.53 16.55
N SER A 243 -1.85 -9.50 17.83
CA SER A 243 -2.32 -8.50 18.78
C SER A 243 -1.37 -8.42 19.96
N HIS A 244 -1.47 -7.35 20.75
CA HIS A 244 -0.69 -7.18 21.95
C HIS A 244 -1.49 -6.40 23.01
N SER A 245 -1.05 -6.43 24.26
CA SER A 245 -1.64 -5.66 25.35
C SER A 245 -1.50 -4.15 25.12
N SER A 246 -2.38 -3.36 25.75
CA SER A 246 -2.47 -1.91 25.54
C SER A 246 -1.26 -1.13 26.05
N ASN A 247 -0.42 -1.76 26.88
CA ASN A 247 0.80 -1.19 27.44
C ASN A 247 2.06 -1.42 26.58
N ILE A 248 1.92 -2.11 25.44
CA ILE A 248 2.96 -2.21 24.41
C ILE A 248 2.75 -1.07 23.42
N GLU A 249 3.76 -0.21 23.30
CA GLU A 249 3.77 0.93 22.37
C GLU A 249 3.99 0.46 20.93
N SER A 250 4.96 -0.43 20.72
CA SER A 250 5.26 -0.97 19.39
C SER A 250 5.76 -2.41 19.46
N VAL A 251 5.52 -3.14 18.37
CA VAL A 251 6.13 -4.46 18.11
C VAL A 251 6.76 -4.40 16.73
N HIS A 252 8.02 -4.78 16.62
CA HIS A 252 8.78 -4.74 15.37
C HIS A 252 9.75 -5.91 15.28
N PHE A 253 10.34 -6.11 14.10
CA PHE A 253 11.44 -7.05 13.93
C PHE A 253 12.77 -6.32 14.03
N SER A 254 13.71 -6.91 14.77
CA SER A 254 15.09 -6.44 14.82
C SER A 254 15.79 -6.71 13.48
N ALA A 255 16.99 -6.14 13.30
CA ALA A 255 17.85 -6.45 12.15
C ALA A 255 18.26 -7.93 12.07
N HIS A 256 18.16 -8.66 13.19
CA HIS A 256 18.44 -10.09 13.30
C HIS A 256 17.18 -10.96 13.15
N ASN A 257 16.04 -10.35 12.81
CA ASN A 257 14.75 -11.02 12.63
C ASN A 257 14.14 -11.59 13.92
N ASP A 258 14.52 -11.01 15.08
CA ASP A 258 13.89 -11.27 16.37
C ASP A 258 12.65 -10.38 16.53
N LEU A 259 11.62 -10.86 17.23
CA LEU A 259 10.45 -10.04 17.55
C LEU A 259 10.74 -9.20 18.79
N GLU A 260 10.78 -7.88 18.63
CA GLU A 260 11.03 -6.92 19.72
C GLU A 260 9.75 -6.13 20.02
N ALA A 261 9.51 -5.86 21.30
CA ALA A 261 8.41 -5.04 21.76
C ALA A 261 8.88 -3.96 22.72
N ILE A 262 8.33 -2.76 22.55
CA ILE A 262 8.57 -1.60 23.42
C ILE A 262 7.36 -1.47 24.36
N ILE A 263 7.62 -1.56 25.66
CA ILE A 263 6.60 -1.48 26.72
C ILE A 263 6.79 -0.15 27.45
N PHE A 264 5.71 0.61 27.62
CA PHE A 264 5.77 1.94 28.26
C PHE A 264 5.43 1.92 29.76
N ASP A 265 5.11 0.76 30.33
CA ASP A 265 4.85 0.61 31.76
C ASP A 265 5.49 -0.64 32.37
N THR A 266 5.27 -0.85 33.66
CA THR A 266 5.82 -1.99 34.41
C THR A 266 4.82 -3.14 34.61
N HIS A 267 3.66 -3.07 33.96
CA HIS A 267 2.63 -4.09 34.07
C HIS A 267 2.92 -5.28 33.14
N SER A 268 2.30 -6.43 33.45
CA SER A 268 2.41 -7.61 32.60
C SER A 268 1.88 -7.31 31.20
N SER A 269 2.71 -7.62 30.20
CA SER A 269 2.39 -7.44 28.79
C SER A 269 2.25 -8.78 28.08
N THR A 270 1.38 -8.84 27.08
CA THR A 270 1.18 -10.06 26.29
C THR A 270 1.20 -9.77 24.79
N ILE A 271 1.81 -10.66 24.03
CA ILE A 271 1.75 -10.70 22.56
C ILE A 271 0.99 -11.96 22.16
N THR A 272 -0.02 -11.84 21.32
CA THR A 272 -0.68 -13.00 20.72
C THR A 272 -0.08 -13.29 19.36
N LEU A 273 0.24 -14.57 19.14
CA LEU A 273 0.77 -15.11 17.90
C LEU A 273 -0.34 -15.64 16.97
N PRO A 274 -0.05 -15.90 15.69
CA PRO A 274 -1.06 -16.28 14.71
C PRO A 274 -1.68 -17.65 14.98
N ASN A 275 -0.98 -18.51 15.72
CA ASN A 275 -1.46 -19.81 16.18
C ASN A 275 -2.39 -19.72 17.41
N GLY A 276 -2.72 -18.51 17.88
CA GLY A 276 -3.54 -18.27 19.05
C GLY A 276 -2.79 -18.35 20.39
N THR A 277 -1.50 -18.67 20.37
CA THR A 277 -0.66 -18.68 21.58
C THR A 277 -0.38 -17.24 22.04
N SER A 278 -0.57 -16.96 23.32
CA SER A 278 -0.14 -15.70 23.93
C SER A 278 1.21 -15.88 24.64
N ILE A 279 2.19 -15.07 24.25
CA ILE A 279 3.49 -14.95 24.91
C ILE A 279 3.36 -13.84 25.96
N ALA A 280 3.63 -14.16 27.23
CA ALA A 280 3.82 -13.17 28.27
C ALA A 280 5.24 -12.60 28.18
N LEU A 281 5.37 -11.28 28.06
CA LEU A 281 6.66 -10.61 28.08
C LEU A 281 7.13 -10.46 29.54
N PRO A 282 8.42 -10.69 29.83
CA PRO A 282 8.98 -10.56 31.16
C PRO A 282 8.87 -9.10 31.64
N PHE A 283 8.48 -8.92 32.90
CA PHE A 283 8.54 -7.62 33.57
C PHE A 283 9.93 -7.46 34.18
N THR A 284 10.59 -6.32 33.95
CA THR A 284 11.72 -5.92 34.80
C THR A 284 11.16 -5.24 36.04
N ARG A 285 11.26 -5.91 37.19
CA ARG A 285 11.02 -5.31 38.52
C ARG A 285 11.94 -4.08 38.65
N ALA A 286 11.40 -2.97 39.16
CA ALA A 286 12.16 -1.74 39.44
C ALA A 286 13.51 -2.09 40.12
N GLY A 287 14.62 -1.90 39.40
CA GLY A 287 15.97 -2.24 39.87
C GLY A 287 16.84 -3.07 38.90
N ALA A 288 16.29 -3.64 37.81
CA ALA A 288 17.14 -4.15 36.73
C ALA A 288 17.74 -2.98 35.95
N PRO A 289 19.05 -2.97 35.61
CA PRO A 289 19.58 -1.96 34.70
C PRO A 289 18.80 -2.07 33.40
N ALA A 290 18.31 -0.94 32.88
CA ALA A 290 17.85 -0.89 31.50
C ALA A 290 18.95 -1.53 30.65
N MET A 291 18.64 -2.61 29.94
CA MET A 291 19.54 -3.04 28.89
C MET A 291 19.66 -1.83 27.97
N ALA A 292 20.89 -1.34 27.80
CA ALA A 292 21.13 -0.24 26.86
C ALA A 292 20.43 -0.63 25.56
N ALA A 293 19.48 0.19 25.13
CA ALA A 293 18.95 0.07 23.78
C ALA A 293 20.18 0.01 22.87
N ASP A 294 20.29 -1.04 22.06
CA ASP A 294 21.13 -0.92 20.88
C ASP A 294 20.66 0.37 20.19
N ASP A 295 21.59 1.29 19.94
CA ASP A 295 21.29 2.64 19.46
C ASP A 295 20.64 2.56 18.06
N TYR A 296 19.33 2.38 18.04
CA TYR A 296 18.49 2.54 16.86
C TYR A 296 18.09 4.03 16.68
N THR A 297 18.54 4.91 17.58
CA THR A 297 18.26 6.36 17.59
C THR A 297 19.12 7.16 16.62
N ARG A 298 19.85 6.50 15.72
CA ARG A 298 20.38 7.15 14.51
C ARG A 298 19.30 7.50 13.45
N ALA A 299 18.02 7.54 13.84
CA ALA A 299 16.93 8.15 13.10
C ALA A 299 15.95 8.86 14.06
N ASP A 300 16.28 10.11 14.38
CA ASP A 300 15.48 11.24 14.91
C ASP A 300 13.95 11.02 15.07
N TRP A 301 13.46 10.75 16.28
CA TRP A 301 12.12 11.18 16.74
C TRP A 301 12.16 11.52 18.26
N ALA A 302 11.55 12.65 18.63
CA ALA A 302 11.71 13.34 19.91
C ALA A 302 10.78 12.86 21.05
N GLU A 303 11.26 13.07 22.27
CA GLU A 303 10.65 12.83 23.59
C GLU A 303 9.21 13.31 23.78
N PHE A 304 8.40 12.53 24.53
CA PHE A 304 7.64 13.00 25.70
C PHE A 304 7.26 11.81 26.60
N GLY A 305 7.76 11.77 27.85
CA GLY A 305 7.14 11.05 28.97
C GLY A 305 7.92 9.86 29.55
N LEU A 306 8.61 10.09 30.66
CA LEU A 306 9.32 9.09 31.48
C LEU A 306 8.43 7.95 31.99
N VAL A 307 8.65 6.72 31.51
CA VAL A 307 8.75 5.47 32.31
C VAL A 307 9.68 4.53 31.51
N GLY A 308 10.64 3.88 32.18
CA GLY A 308 11.78 3.19 31.54
C GLY A 308 11.42 2.23 30.41
N GLU A 309 12.11 2.37 29.28
CA GLU A 309 11.99 1.54 28.10
C GLU A 309 12.57 0.15 28.36
N VAL A 310 11.77 -0.90 28.14
CA VAL A 310 12.20 -2.30 28.27
C VAL A 310 12.04 -2.98 26.92
N VAL A 311 13.17 -3.31 26.28
CA VAL A 311 13.20 -4.11 25.06
C VAL A 311 13.22 -5.58 25.46
N VAL A 312 12.20 -6.32 25.06
CA VAL A 312 12.15 -7.79 25.21
C VAL A 312 12.36 -8.42 23.84
N ARG A 313 13.36 -9.32 23.75
CA ARG A 313 13.60 -10.20 22.59
C ARG A 313 12.91 -11.55 22.83
N VAL A 314 12.12 -12.00 21.86
CA VAL A 314 11.45 -13.31 21.88
C VAL A 314 11.84 -14.14 20.67
#